data_AF-A0A7S1NWP6-F1
#
_entry.id   AF-A0A7S1NWP6-F1
#
_cell.length_a   1.000
_cell.length_b   1.000
_cell.length_c   1.000
_cell.angle_alpha   90.00
_cell.angle_beta   90.00
_cell.angle_gamma   90.00
#
_symmetry.space_group_name_H-M   'P 1'
#
loop_
_entity.id
_entity.type
_entity.pdbx_description
1 polymer ?
#
loop_
_entity_poly.entity_id
_entity_poly.type
_entity_poly.pdbx_seq_one_letter_code
_entity_poly.pdbx_strand_id
1 'polypeptide(L)'
;MKKVKKGTKGEAAAYLTRAEVLRKLQVSLADFRKLCILKGIYPRDPKKKRKGRDKTYYHRKDILFLSHEPLIDKLREQKVFQRKYKKALGRKQQSKAKDLVSRKPKYTLHHLVKERYPTLVDALRDLDDALSTVSVFAALPVRDDKEIPSECIRESTRLLNEFHALVARAGAMRRVFVSVKGYYLQAELLGQAVTWLLPHQFPQDTPPEVDFRVLMSFLEFYLTMLKAVNFKLCLEKGYTYPPTLVKRRAKAGVGFLAYHITMTADGKGNRQQQQQQQEEGE
;
A
#
# COMPACT_ATOMS: atom_id res chain seq x y z
N MET A 1 -24.92 -15.98 43.64
CA MET A 1 -24.06 -15.51 42.53
C MET A 1 -23.66 -14.04 42.76
N LYS A 2 -22.37 -13.68 42.74
CA LYS A 2 -21.90 -12.29 42.94
C LYS A 2 -22.48 -11.36 41.87
N LYS A 3 -23.04 -10.20 42.27
CA LYS A 3 -23.56 -9.17 41.35
C LYS A 3 -22.45 -8.74 40.37
N VAL A 4 -22.65 -9.02 39.09
CA VAL A 4 -21.74 -8.63 38.02
C VAL A 4 -21.76 -7.10 37.86
N LYS A 5 -20.59 -6.45 37.97
CA LYS A 5 -20.48 -4.99 37.82
C LYS A 5 -21.06 -4.53 36.47
N LYS A 6 -21.87 -3.46 36.47
CA LYS A 6 -22.56 -2.95 35.27
C LYS A 6 -21.55 -2.64 34.14
N GLY A 7 -21.75 -3.31 33.00
CA GLY A 7 -20.93 -3.19 31.78
C GLY A 7 -19.62 -4.00 31.75
N THR A 8 -19.49 -5.02 32.61
CA THR A 8 -18.45 -6.05 32.46
C THR A 8 -18.86 -7.19 31.50
N LYS A 9 -20.16 -7.36 31.22
CA LYS A 9 -20.70 -8.34 30.26
C LYS A 9 -21.61 -7.68 29.22
N GLY A 10 -21.68 -8.27 28.03
CA GLY A 10 -22.53 -7.86 26.91
C GLY A 10 -21.83 -7.02 25.84
N GLU A 11 -22.61 -6.58 24.85
CA GLU A 11 -22.15 -5.84 23.67
C GLU A 11 -21.35 -4.57 24.03
N ALA A 12 -21.76 -3.85 25.09
CA ALA A 12 -21.04 -2.66 25.55
C ALA A 12 -19.62 -2.94 26.10
N ALA A 13 -19.32 -4.19 26.50
CA ALA A 13 -17.97 -4.59 26.92
C ALA A 13 -17.09 -5.01 25.72
N ALA A 14 -17.69 -5.29 24.55
CA ALA A 14 -16.97 -5.69 23.35
C ALA A 14 -16.28 -4.52 22.65
N TYR A 15 -16.66 -3.27 22.96
CA TYR A 15 -16.09 -2.08 22.33
C TYR A 15 -15.24 -1.25 23.30
N LEU A 16 -14.23 -0.60 22.75
CA LEU A 16 -13.35 0.34 23.43
C LEU A 16 -13.41 1.70 22.72
N THR A 17 -13.35 2.78 23.47
CA THR A 17 -13.27 4.12 22.87
C THR A 17 -11.84 4.40 22.39
N ARG A 18 -11.69 5.26 21.37
CA ARG A 18 -10.36 5.66 20.84
C ARG A 18 -9.36 6.06 21.94
N ALA A 19 -9.79 6.87 22.92
CA ALA A 19 -8.93 7.31 24.02
C ALA A 19 -8.42 6.13 24.88
N GLU A 20 -9.27 5.13 25.11
CA GLU A 20 -8.89 3.94 25.88
C GLU A 20 -7.92 3.05 25.13
N VAL A 21 -8.11 2.94 23.81
CA VAL A 21 -7.20 2.20 22.92
C VAL A 21 -5.81 2.84 22.94
N LEU A 22 -5.73 4.17 22.79
CA LEU A 22 -4.46 4.89 22.85
C LEU A 22 -3.74 4.69 24.18
N ARG A 23 -4.47 4.74 25.30
CA ARG A 23 -3.92 4.48 26.63
C ARG A 23 -3.42 3.04 26.79
N LYS A 24 -4.13 2.06 26.20
CA LYS A 24 -3.77 0.64 26.28
C LYS A 24 -2.55 0.30 25.43
N LEU A 25 -2.49 0.80 24.19
CA LEU A 25 -1.39 0.51 23.25
C LEU A 25 -0.15 1.38 23.50
N GLN A 26 -0.30 2.50 24.22
CA GLN A 26 0.78 3.46 24.51
C GLN A 26 1.42 4.05 23.24
N VAL A 27 0.61 4.26 22.20
CA VAL A 27 1.02 4.84 20.92
C VAL A 27 0.43 6.24 20.73
N SER A 28 1.05 7.06 19.88
CA SER A 28 0.48 8.37 19.54
C SER A 28 -0.77 8.23 18.66
N LEU A 29 -1.57 9.29 18.54
CA LEU A 29 -2.76 9.27 17.67
C LEU A 29 -2.38 9.08 16.19
N ALA A 30 -1.29 9.70 15.74
CA ALA A 30 -0.81 9.56 14.36
C ALA A 30 -0.36 8.13 14.07
N ASP A 31 0.46 7.56 14.95
CA ASP A 31 0.94 6.18 14.84
C ASP A 31 -0.24 5.18 14.90
N PHE A 32 -1.21 5.43 15.78
CA PHE A 32 -2.41 4.61 15.88
C PHE A 32 -3.24 4.63 14.60
N ARG A 33 -3.46 5.80 14.01
CA ARG A 33 -4.15 5.93 12.71
C ARG A 33 -3.43 5.15 11.62
N LYS A 34 -2.10 5.31 11.53
CA LYS A 34 -1.26 4.57 10.57
C LYS A 34 -1.38 3.07 10.76
N LEU A 35 -1.26 2.58 11.99
CA LEU A 35 -1.42 1.16 12.32
C LEU A 35 -2.81 0.61 11.96
N CYS A 36 -3.87 1.39 12.20
CA CYS A 36 -5.23 1.01 11.83
C CYS A 36 -5.38 0.86 10.31
N ILE A 37 -4.80 1.78 9.53
CA ILE A 37 -4.80 1.72 8.06
C ILE A 37 -4.05 0.49 7.57
N LEU A 38 -2.82 0.28 8.04
CA LEU A 38 -1.97 -0.83 7.63
C LEU A 38 -2.61 -2.20 7.94
N LYS A 39 -3.26 -2.33 9.11
CA LYS A 39 -3.90 -3.58 9.53
C LYS A 39 -5.34 -3.73 9.02
N GLY A 40 -5.96 -2.68 8.48
CA GLY A 40 -7.36 -2.69 8.08
C GLY A 40 -8.34 -2.74 9.26
N ILE A 41 -8.01 -2.06 10.38
CA ILE A 41 -8.92 -1.94 11.53
C ILE A 41 -9.74 -0.67 11.37
N TYR A 42 -11.05 -0.86 11.21
CA TYR A 42 -12.00 0.23 11.02
C TYR A 42 -12.76 0.55 12.31
N PRO A 43 -13.14 1.82 12.51
CA PRO A 43 -14.06 2.18 13.59
C PRO A 43 -15.43 1.51 13.35
N ARG A 44 -16.10 1.12 14.44
CA ARG A 44 -17.42 0.49 14.41
C ARG A 44 -18.43 1.35 15.14
N ASP A 45 -19.69 1.28 14.72
CA ASP A 45 -20.79 1.97 15.40
C ASP A 45 -21.64 1.00 16.23
N PRO A 46 -21.41 0.89 17.55
CA PRO A 46 -22.14 -0.06 18.39
C PRO A 46 -23.56 0.46 18.70
N LYS A 47 -24.53 -0.46 18.80
CA LYS A 47 -25.92 -0.12 19.15
C LYS A 47 -26.02 0.56 20.52
N LYS A 48 -25.22 0.10 21.50
CA LYS A 48 -25.21 0.62 22.88
C LYS A 48 -23.94 1.44 23.16
N LYS A 49 -24.03 2.76 22.98
CA LYS A 49 -22.93 3.73 23.18
C LYS A 49 -22.85 4.23 24.63
N ARG A 50 -22.35 3.42 25.55
CA ARG A 50 -22.30 3.76 26.99
C ARG A 50 -21.47 5.02 27.32
N LYS A 51 -20.45 5.36 26.52
CA LYS A 51 -19.48 6.42 26.83
C LYS A 51 -19.71 7.73 26.06
N GLY A 52 -20.85 7.85 25.38
CA GLY A 52 -21.22 9.00 24.55
C GLY A 52 -21.35 8.63 23.07
N ARG A 53 -22.22 9.36 22.34
CA ARG A 53 -22.48 9.12 20.91
C ARG A 53 -21.37 9.70 20.02
N ASP A 54 -20.68 10.74 20.48
CA ASP A 54 -19.66 11.48 19.71
C ASP A 54 -18.28 10.79 19.69
N LYS A 55 -18.18 9.61 20.30
CA LYS A 55 -16.92 8.88 20.41
C LYS A 55 -16.82 7.82 19.34
N THR A 56 -15.64 7.69 18.78
CA THR A 56 -15.28 6.58 17.91
C THR A 56 -15.00 5.33 18.74
N TYR A 57 -15.64 4.22 18.36
CA TYR A 57 -15.49 2.92 19.01
C TYR A 57 -14.73 1.94 18.12
N TYR A 58 -13.92 1.10 18.75
CA TYR A 58 -13.18 0.00 18.13
C TYR A 58 -13.54 -1.30 18.85
N HIS A 59 -13.51 -2.41 18.13
CA HIS A 59 -13.79 -3.71 18.72
C HIS A 59 -12.59 -4.22 19.52
N ARG A 60 -12.84 -4.79 20.70
CA ARG A 60 -11.79 -5.20 21.64
C ARG A 60 -10.89 -6.30 21.07
N LYS A 61 -11.44 -7.23 20.27
CA LYS A 61 -10.64 -8.31 19.66
C LYS A 61 -9.65 -7.73 18.64
N ASP A 62 -10.09 -6.76 17.84
CA ASP A 62 -9.27 -6.10 16.81
C ASP A 62 -8.11 -5.34 17.47
N ILE A 63 -8.36 -4.69 18.62
CA ILE A 63 -7.31 -4.01 19.40
C ILE A 63 -6.37 -4.99 20.10
N LEU A 64 -6.87 -6.16 20.55
CA LEU A 64 -6.02 -7.20 21.09
C LEU A 64 -5.09 -7.75 20.01
N PHE A 65 -5.61 -7.99 18.82
CA PHE A 65 -4.84 -8.42 17.66
C PHE A 65 -3.76 -7.39 17.30
N LEU A 66 -4.13 -6.12 17.27
CA LEU A 66 -3.18 -5.03 17.03
C LEU A 66 -2.07 -4.97 18.09
N SER A 67 -2.36 -5.33 19.34
CA SER A 67 -1.37 -5.30 20.42
C SER A 67 -0.21 -6.28 20.24
N HIS A 68 -0.39 -7.33 19.43
CA HIS A 68 0.64 -8.32 19.12
C HIS A 68 1.38 -8.03 17.82
N GLU A 69 1.07 -6.92 17.15
CA GLU A 69 1.67 -6.57 15.87
C GLU A 69 3.13 -6.07 16.03
N PRO A 70 4.12 -6.69 15.36
CA PRO A 70 5.54 -6.31 15.48
C PRO A 70 5.84 -4.87 15.00
N LEU A 71 4.97 -4.28 14.17
CA LEU A 71 5.11 -2.89 13.74
C LEU A 71 5.06 -1.89 14.90
N ILE A 72 4.36 -2.21 16.00
CA ILE A 72 4.30 -1.34 17.18
C ILE A 72 5.71 -1.13 17.74
N ASP A 73 6.50 -2.19 17.84
CA ASP A 73 7.85 -2.11 18.37
C ASP A 73 8.78 -1.34 17.43
N LYS A 74 8.61 -1.50 16.11
CA LYS A 74 9.33 -0.68 15.12
C LYS A 74 8.99 0.80 15.18
N LEU A 75 7.72 1.16 15.41
CA LEU A 75 7.32 2.55 15.62
C LEU A 75 7.93 3.13 16.91
N ARG A 76 8.03 2.32 17.97
CA ARG A 76 8.71 2.71 19.22
C ARG A 76 10.21 2.92 18.97
N GLU A 77 10.87 2.03 18.24
CA GLU A 77 12.28 2.19 17.82
C GLU A 77 12.48 3.49 17.03
N GLN A 78 11.61 3.78 16.07
CA GLN A 78 11.65 5.02 15.28
C GLN A 78 11.48 6.27 16.15
N LYS A 79 10.59 6.22 17.15
CA LYS A 79 10.40 7.33 18.09
C LYS A 79 11.61 7.55 18.99
N VAL A 80 12.26 6.48 19.45
CA VAL A 80 13.52 6.54 20.21
C VAL A 80 14.63 7.12 19.33
N PHE A 81 14.73 6.69 18.08
CA PHE A 81 15.65 7.23 17.09
C PHE A 81 15.44 8.74 16.91
N GLN A 82 14.21 9.20 16.68
CA GLN A 82 13.89 10.62 16.52
C GLN A 82 14.29 11.44 17.75
N ARG A 83 14.07 10.94 18.97
CA ARG A 83 14.50 11.59 20.21
C ARG A 83 16.02 11.71 20.30
N LYS A 84 16.75 10.62 19.99
CA LYS A 84 18.23 10.60 19.98
C LYS A 84 18.79 11.56 18.92
N TYR A 85 18.19 11.58 17.74
CA TYR A 85 18.57 12.46 16.64
C TYR A 85 18.35 13.94 17.01
N LYS A 86 17.17 14.31 17.52
CA LYS A 86 16.90 15.67 18.01
C LYS A 86 17.86 16.10 19.13
N LYS A 87 18.19 15.19 20.06
CA LYS A 87 19.17 15.45 21.13
C LYS A 87 20.58 15.68 20.59
N ALA A 88 21.01 14.92 19.58
CA ALA A 88 22.32 15.10 18.95
C ALA A 88 22.39 16.42 18.17
N LEU A 89 21.33 16.76 17.42
CA LEU A 89 21.21 18.05 16.72
C LEU A 89 21.22 19.24 17.68
N GLY A 90 20.44 19.19 18.75
CA GLY A 90 20.40 20.26 19.76
C GLY A 90 21.75 20.48 20.46
N ARG A 91 22.58 19.43 20.55
CA ARG A 91 23.96 19.49 21.07
C ARG A 91 25.00 19.83 19.99
N LYS A 92 24.59 20.13 18.76
CA LYS A 92 25.45 20.40 17.59
C LYS A 92 26.45 19.28 17.26
N GLN A 93 26.15 18.03 17.67
CA GLN A 93 27.01 16.87 17.40
C GLN A 93 26.73 16.29 16.01
N GLN A 94 27.31 16.90 14.96
CA GLN A 94 27.02 16.52 13.57
C GLN A 94 27.46 15.10 13.20
N SER A 95 28.64 14.66 13.65
CA SER A 95 29.15 13.31 13.36
C SER A 95 28.19 12.23 13.89
N LYS A 96 27.82 12.33 15.16
CA LYS A 96 26.83 11.43 15.78
C LYS A 96 25.45 11.49 15.12
N ALA A 97 25.04 12.66 14.63
CA ALA A 97 23.77 12.78 13.90
C ALA A 97 23.82 12.03 12.55
N LYS A 98 24.94 12.09 11.82
CA LYS A 98 25.16 11.31 10.59
C LYS A 98 25.14 9.80 10.85
N ASP A 99 25.83 9.36 11.90
CA ASP A 99 25.84 7.93 12.31
C ASP A 99 24.45 7.42 12.73
N LEU A 100 23.66 8.29 13.34
CA LEU A 100 22.28 7.95 13.69
C LEU A 100 21.45 7.78 12.40
N VAL A 101 21.57 8.67 11.43
CA VAL A 101 20.81 8.61 10.17
C VAL A 101 21.10 7.32 9.39
N SER A 102 22.35 6.85 9.35
CA SER A 102 22.68 5.57 8.71
C SER A 102 22.04 4.36 9.42
N ARG A 103 21.83 4.46 10.73
CA ARG A 103 21.17 3.45 11.57
C ARG A 103 19.66 3.65 11.72
N LYS A 104 19.03 4.44 10.84
CA LYS A 104 17.58 4.69 10.88
C LYS A 104 16.81 3.37 10.78
N PRO A 105 15.96 3.01 11.76
CA PRO A 105 15.20 1.78 11.71
C PRO A 105 14.15 1.84 10.59
N LYS A 106 14.22 0.88 9.67
CA LYS A 106 13.24 0.67 8.61
C LYS A 106 12.35 -0.53 8.99
N TYR A 107 11.06 -0.42 8.74
CA TYR A 107 10.13 -1.56 8.84
C TYR A 107 9.72 -1.98 7.44
N THR A 108 9.24 -3.21 7.33
CA THR A 108 8.67 -3.77 6.10
C THR A 108 7.19 -4.09 6.33
N LEU A 109 6.41 -4.10 5.25
CA LEU A 109 4.97 -4.41 5.28
C LEU A 109 4.63 -5.74 4.60
N HIS A 110 5.65 -6.53 4.23
CA HIS A 110 5.47 -7.78 3.49
C HIS A 110 4.64 -8.81 4.25
N HIS A 111 4.81 -8.90 5.58
CA HIS A 111 4.03 -9.82 6.41
C HIS A 111 2.56 -9.43 6.45
N LEU A 112 2.24 -8.13 6.48
CA LEU A 112 0.86 -7.65 6.43
C LEU A 112 0.17 -7.99 5.12
N VAL A 113 0.86 -7.79 3.98
CA VAL A 113 0.30 -8.12 2.66
C VAL A 113 0.00 -9.62 2.58
N LYS A 114 0.91 -10.48 3.07
CA LYS A 114 0.71 -11.93 3.08
C LYS A 114 -0.41 -12.39 4.01
N GLU A 115 -0.55 -11.75 5.16
CA GLU A 115 -1.61 -12.06 6.12
C GLU A 115 -2.99 -11.66 5.59
N ARG A 116 -3.08 -10.51 4.90
CA ARG A 116 -4.34 -10.00 4.34
C ARG A 116 -4.73 -10.70 3.05
N TYR A 117 -3.75 -11.01 2.20
CA TYR A 117 -3.95 -11.65 0.90
C TYR A 117 -3.11 -12.92 0.81
N PRO A 118 -3.63 -14.05 1.30
CA PRO A 118 -2.91 -15.32 1.25
C PRO A 118 -2.74 -15.85 -0.18
N THR A 119 -3.69 -15.53 -1.08
CA THR A 119 -3.62 -15.91 -2.50
C THR A 119 -3.45 -14.68 -3.40
N LEU A 120 -2.91 -14.90 -4.60
CA LEU A 120 -2.80 -13.85 -5.61
C LEU A 120 -4.19 -13.36 -6.06
N VAL A 121 -5.17 -14.26 -6.16
CA VAL A 121 -6.54 -13.92 -6.57
C VAL A 121 -7.19 -12.96 -5.58
N ASP A 122 -6.98 -13.17 -4.27
CA ASP A 122 -7.47 -12.26 -3.24
C ASP A 122 -6.83 -10.87 -3.36
N ALA A 123 -5.53 -10.82 -3.67
CA ALA A 123 -4.85 -9.55 -3.91
C ALA A 123 -5.34 -8.86 -5.19
N LEU A 124 -5.68 -9.61 -6.25
CA LEU A 124 -6.21 -9.04 -7.49
C LEU A 124 -7.59 -8.41 -7.32
N ARG A 125 -8.44 -8.95 -6.44
CA ARG A 125 -9.78 -8.40 -6.17
C ARG A 125 -9.74 -7.02 -5.53
N ASP A 126 -8.76 -6.77 -4.67
CA ASP A 126 -8.59 -5.47 -3.99
C ASP A 126 -7.59 -4.54 -4.73
N LEU A 127 -7.11 -4.93 -5.91
CA LEU A 127 -6.08 -4.20 -6.66
C LEU A 127 -6.60 -2.89 -7.27
N ASP A 128 -7.90 -2.79 -7.54
CA ASP A 128 -8.56 -1.64 -8.18
C ASP A 128 -8.31 -0.32 -7.43
N ASP A 129 -8.48 -0.34 -6.10
CA ASP A 129 -8.26 0.84 -5.24
C ASP A 129 -6.77 1.19 -5.13
N ALA A 130 -5.91 0.16 -5.06
CA ALA A 130 -4.47 0.34 -5.03
C ALA A 130 -3.96 1.02 -6.31
N LEU A 131 -4.37 0.54 -7.48
CA LEU A 131 -3.98 1.11 -8.78
C LEU A 131 -4.51 2.53 -8.96
N SER A 132 -5.76 2.79 -8.58
CA SER A 132 -6.38 4.12 -8.67
C SER A 132 -5.72 5.12 -7.71
N THR A 133 -5.33 4.69 -6.52
CA THR A 133 -4.59 5.55 -5.58
C THR A 133 -3.18 5.84 -6.11
N VAL A 134 -2.46 4.81 -6.55
CA VAL A 134 -1.09 4.94 -7.09
C VAL A 134 -1.08 5.82 -8.35
N SER A 135 -2.10 5.73 -9.21
CA SER A 135 -2.21 6.55 -10.42
C SER A 135 -2.40 8.04 -10.10
N VAL A 136 -3.18 8.37 -9.07
CA VAL A 136 -3.32 9.75 -8.58
C VAL A 136 -1.99 10.27 -8.08
N PHE A 137 -1.30 9.52 -7.22
CA PHE A 137 0.02 9.92 -6.71
C PHE A 137 1.08 10.06 -7.80
N ALA A 138 1.01 9.25 -8.86
CA ALA A 138 1.90 9.37 -10.02
C ALA A 138 1.64 10.63 -10.86
N ALA A 139 0.43 11.19 -10.82
CA ALA A 139 0.05 12.41 -11.54
C ALA A 139 0.22 13.69 -10.71
N LEU A 140 0.43 13.58 -9.39
CA LEU A 140 0.62 14.75 -8.52
C LEU A 140 1.96 15.45 -8.76
N PRO A 141 1.99 16.80 -8.78
CA PRO A 141 3.25 17.53 -8.83
C PRO A 141 4.03 17.37 -7.51
N VAL A 142 5.36 17.36 -7.60
CA VAL A 142 6.23 17.46 -6.42
C VAL A 142 6.08 18.88 -5.88
N ARG A 143 5.45 19.01 -4.71
CA ARG A 143 5.36 20.29 -3.99
C ARG A 143 5.87 20.11 -2.56
N ASP A 144 6.65 21.08 -2.09
CA ASP A 144 7.27 21.06 -0.76
C ASP A 144 6.27 21.44 0.36
N ASP A 145 5.13 22.02 0.01
CA ASP A 145 4.10 22.53 0.91
C ASP A 145 3.34 21.43 1.68
N LYS A 146 3.17 20.24 1.08
CA LYS A 146 2.33 19.15 1.62
C LYS A 146 3.10 17.91 2.06
N GLU A 147 4.40 18.03 2.29
CA GLU A 147 5.27 16.95 2.81
C GLU A 147 5.23 15.66 1.96
N ILE A 148 4.93 15.73 0.64
CA ILE A 148 4.92 14.54 -0.23
C ILE A 148 6.35 14.24 -0.68
N PRO A 149 6.96 13.10 -0.30
CA PRO A 149 8.32 12.79 -0.70
C PRO A 149 8.38 12.49 -2.20
N SER A 150 9.34 13.11 -2.90
CA SER A 150 9.59 12.84 -4.32
C SER A 150 9.93 11.37 -4.61
N GLU A 151 10.53 10.68 -3.65
CA GLU A 151 10.79 9.23 -3.71
C GLU A 151 9.49 8.43 -3.86
N CYS A 152 8.42 8.79 -3.15
CA CYS A 152 7.15 8.09 -3.21
C CYS A 152 6.45 8.26 -4.55
N ILE A 153 6.50 9.46 -5.13
CA ILE A 153 5.95 9.73 -6.47
C ILE A 153 6.71 8.90 -7.51
N ARG A 154 8.06 8.92 -7.48
CA ARG A 154 8.90 8.14 -8.40
C ARG A 154 8.64 6.65 -8.33
N GLU A 155 8.52 6.10 -7.11
CA GLU A 155 8.18 4.68 -6.92
C GLU A 155 6.77 4.36 -7.42
N SER A 156 5.80 5.25 -7.20
CA SER A 156 4.43 5.10 -7.71
C SER A 156 4.39 5.05 -9.24
N THR A 157 5.04 6.01 -9.90
CA THR A 157 5.17 6.05 -11.36
C THR A 157 5.88 4.81 -11.90
N ARG A 158 6.95 4.37 -11.22
CA ARG A 158 7.70 3.18 -11.62
C ARG A 158 6.82 1.92 -11.57
N LEU A 159 6.18 1.63 -10.44
CA LEU A 159 5.36 0.42 -10.28
C LEU A 159 4.13 0.42 -11.18
N LEU A 160 3.52 1.58 -11.39
CA LEU A 160 2.39 1.72 -12.31
C LEU A 160 2.82 1.40 -13.74
N ASN A 161 3.96 1.93 -14.19
CA ASN A 161 4.50 1.63 -15.51
C ASN A 161 4.92 0.16 -15.65
N GLU A 162 5.51 -0.45 -14.61
CA GLU A 162 5.80 -1.88 -14.59
C GLU A 162 4.52 -2.70 -14.77
N PHE A 163 3.44 -2.36 -14.05
CA PHE A 163 2.15 -3.03 -14.18
C PHE A 163 1.54 -2.84 -15.58
N HIS A 164 1.54 -1.62 -16.12
CA HIS A 164 1.05 -1.36 -17.48
C HIS A 164 1.84 -2.11 -18.55
N ALA A 165 3.18 -2.19 -18.41
CA ALA A 165 4.02 -2.96 -19.31
C ALA A 165 3.68 -4.47 -19.26
N LEU A 166 3.39 -5.00 -18.07
CA LEU A 166 2.96 -6.40 -17.89
C LEU A 166 1.61 -6.66 -18.54
N VAL A 167 0.62 -5.79 -18.30
CA VAL A 167 -0.72 -5.90 -18.88
C VAL A 167 -0.67 -5.80 -20.41
N ALA A 168 0.11 -4.85 -20.95
CA ALA A 168 0.31 -4.69 -22.39
C ALA A 168 0.98 -5.91 -23.02
N ARG A 169 2.01 -6.46 -22.37
CA ARG A 169 2.72 -7.66 -22.86
C ARG A 169 1.85 -8.92 -22.80
N ALA A 170 0.98 -9.01 -21.79
CA ALA A 170 0.05 -10.13 -21.62
C ALA A 170 -1.17 -10.04 -22.54
N GLY A 171 -1.45 -8.90 -23.18
CA GLY A 171 -2.65 -8.70 -23.99
C GLY A 171 -3.94 -8.78 -23.16
N ALA A 172 -3.89 -8.39 -21.89
CA ALA A 172 -4.96 -8.62 -20.91
C ALA A 172 -6.03 -7.51 -20.87
N MET A 173 -5.89 -6.44 -21.65
CA MET A 173 -6.86 -5.34 -21.70
C MET A 173 -8.19 -5.80 -22.32
N ARG A 174 -9.31 -5.47 -21.68
CA ARG A 174 -10.66 -5.84 -22.15
C ARG A 174 -11.50 -4.64 -22.54
N ARG A 175 -11.59 -3.64 -21.66
CA ARG A 175 -12.46 -2.47 -21.86
C ARG A 175 -11.73 -1.20 -21.49
N VAL A 176 -12.04 -0.14 -22.21
CA VAL A 176 -11.53 1.21 -21.98
C VAL A 176 -12.70 2.17 -22.10
N PHE A 177 -12.81 3.09 -21.13
CA PHE A 177 -13.81 4.14 -21.14
C PHE A 177 -13.15 5.49 -20.80
N VAL A 178 -13.34 6.47 -21.67
CA VAL A 178 -12.79 7.83 -21.48
C VAL A 178 -13.88 8.71 -20.86
N SER A 179 -13.52 9.41 -19.80
CA SER A 179 -14.39 10.31 -19.07
C SER A 179 -13.71 11.66 -18.82
N VAL A 180 -14.47 12.63 -18.32
CA VAL A 180 -13.96 13.93 -17.87
C VAL A 180 -12.90 13.76 -16.76
N LYS A 181 -13.05 12.74 -15.90
CA LYS A 181 -12.10 12.46 -14.80
C LYS A 181 -10.77 11.85 -15.25
N GLY A 182 -10.76 11.17 -16.39
CA GLY A 182 -9.63 10.36 -16.83
C GLY A 182 -10.06 9.13 -17.63
N TYR A 183 -9.17 8.15 -17.69
CA TYR A 183 -9.34 6.89 -18.40
C TYR A 183 -9.67 5.77 -17.42
N TYR A 184 -10.82 5.13 -17.59
CA TYR A 184 -11.16 3.89 -16.91
C TYR A 184 -10.63 2.72 -17.74
N LEU A 185 -9.74 1.95 -17.15
CA LEU A 185 -9.07 0.81 -17.78
C LEU A 185 -9.51 -0.46 -17.08
N GLN A 186 -9.91 -1.47 -17.86
CA GLN A 186 -10.25 -2.79 -17.34
C GLN A 186 -9.35 -3.86 -18.00
N ALA A 187 -8.66 -4.63 -17.16
CA ALA A 187 -7.86 -5.78 -17.59
C ALA A 187 -8.35 -7.07 -16.91
N GLU A 188 -8.24 -8.19 -17.62
CA GLU A 188 -8.55 -9.50 -17.09
C GLU A 188 -7.26 -10.26 -16.76
N LEU A 189 -7.02 -10.47 -15.46
CA LEU A 189 -5.84 -11.15 -14.95
C LEU A 189 -6.29 -12.37 -14.16
N LEU A 190 -5.87 -13.57 -14.59
CA LEU A 190 -6.20 -14.84 -13.93
C LEU A 190 -7.73 -15.02 -13.67
N GLY A 191 -8.55 -14.61 -14.63
CA GLY A 191 -10.02 -14.68 -14.54
C GLY A 191 -10.66 -13.66 -13.59
N GLN A 192 -9.90 -12.69 -13.06
CA GLN A 192 -10.44 -11.54 -12.33
C GLN A 192 -10.36 -10.29 -13.20
N ALA A 193 -11.47 -9.55 -13.27
CA ALA A 193 -11.53 -8.24 -13.89
C ALA A 193 -11.04 -7.18 -12.91
N VAL A 194 -9.93 -6.52 -13.24
CA VAL A 194 -9.35 -5.42 -12.48
C VAL A 194 -9.66 -4.12 -13.22
N THR A 195 -10.32 -3.18 -12.55
CA THR A 195 -10.70 -1.88 -13.12
C THR A 195 -10.07 -0.74 -12.33
N TRP A 196 -9.31 0.13 -13.00
CA TRP A 196 -8.69 1.28 -12.33
C TRP A 196 -8.84 2.57 -13.14
N LEU A 197 -8.79 3.69 -12.43
CA LEU A 197 -8.85 5.03 -13.01
C LEU A 197 -7.44 5.59 -13.19
N LEU A 198 -7.14 6.08 -14.39
CA LEU A 198 -5.94 6.85 -14.69
C LEU A 198 -6.35 8.32 -14.90
N PRO A 199 -5.94 9.27 -14.05
CA PRO A 199 -6.28 10.67 -14.23
C PRO A 199 -5.62 11.25 -15.49
N HIS A 200 -6.25 12.28 -16.06
CA HIS A 200 -5.61 13.08 -17.11
C HIS A 200 -4.37 13.78 -16.55
N GLN A 201 -3.30 13.86 -17.35
CA GLN A 201 -2.03 14.49 -16.96
C GLN A 201 -2.09 16.02 -17.07
N PHE A 202 -3.00 16.62 -16.30
CA PHE A 202 -3.08 18.07 -16.16
C PHE A 202 -2.44 18.53 -14.85
N PRO A 203 -1.89 19.75 -14.79
CA PRO A 203 -1.49 20.35 -13.54
C PRO A 203 -2.71 20.45 -12.61
N GLN A 204 -2.72 19.66 -11.54
CA GLN A 204 -3.78 19.70 -10.54
C GLN A 204 -3.35 20.60 -9.40
N ASP A 205 -4.28 21.42 -8.92
CA ASP A 205 -4.11 22.07 -7.63
C ASP A 205 -4.59 21.14 -6.52
N THR A 206 -3.84 21.12 -5.42
CA THR A 206 -4.15 20.20 -4.32
C THR A 206 -5.05 20.92 -3.32
N PRO A 207 -6.26 20.43 -3.02
CA PRO A 207 -7.13 21.08 -2.05
C PRO A 207 -6.50 21.03 -0.64
N PRO A 208 -6.64 22.09 0.17
CA PRO A 208 -6.08 22.14 1.53
C PRO A 208 -6.81 21.23 2.53
N GLU A 209 -8.03 20.79 2.19
CA GLU A 209 -8.89 19.96 3.06
C GLU A 209 -8.42 18.50 3.17
N VAL A 210 -7.56 18.05 2.25
CA VAL A 210 -7.15 16.65 2.16
C VAL A 210 -5.93 16.38 3.05
N ASP A 211 -6.09 15.43 3.98
CA ASP A 211 -4.99 14.95 4.83
C ASP A 211 -4.10 13.94 4.08
N PHE A 212 -3.03 14.45 3.47
CA PHE A 212 -2.05 13.62 2.77
C PHE A 212 -1.31 12.65 3.68
N ARG A 213 -1.19 12.90 4.99
CA ARG A 213 -0.48 11.97 5.88
C ARG A 213 -1.22 10.64 6.01
N VAL A 214 -2.55 10.70 5.98
CA VAL A 214 -3.41 9.51 5.92
C VAL A 214 -3.23 8.80 4.57
N LEU A 215 -3.35 9.53 3.46
CA LEU A 215 -3.19 8.95 2.12
C LEU A 215 -1.80 8.33 1.89
N MET A 216 -0.75 8.92 2.43
CA MET A 216 0.61 8.38 2.38
C MET A 216 0.72 7.03 3.10
N SER A 217 -0.04 6.83 4.18
CA SER A 217 -0.08 5.55 4.89
C SER A 217 -0.77 4.46 4.05
N PHE A 218 -1.81 4.82 3.29
CA PHE A 218 -2.43 3.92 2.32
C PHE A 218 -1.49 3.62 1.15
N LEU A 219 -0.86 4.65 0.59
CA LEU A 219 0.09 4.51 -0.50
C LEU A 219 1.23 3.56 -0.14
N GLU A 220 1.81 3.67 1.06
CA GLU A 220 2.88 2.78 1.50
C GLU A 220 2.49 1.29 1.48
N PHE A 221 1.26 0.99 1.91
CA PHE A 221 0.70 -0.36 1.84
C PHE A 221 0.45 -0.79 0.40
N TYR A 222 -0.20 0.05 -0.41
CA TYR A 222 -0.52 -0.23 -1.80
C TYR A 222 0.71 -0.41 -2.68
N LEU A 223 1.78 0.36 -2.48
CA LEU A 223 3.06 0.15 -3.17
C LEU A 223 3.67 -1.21 -2.81
N THR A 224 3.57 -1.65 -1.55
CA THR A 224 4.08 -2.96 -1.14
C THR A 224 3.25 -4.09 -1.72
N MET A 225 1.93 -3.94 -1.75
CA MET A 225 0.99 -4.86 -2.38
C MET A 225 1.25 -4.96 -3.90
N LEU A 226 1.37 -3.83 -4.59
CA LEU A 226 1.61 -3.79 -6.04
C LEU A 226 2.97 -4.41 -6.41
N LYS A 227 4.02 -4.18 -5.60
CA LYS A 227 5.32 -4.88 -5.73
C LYS A 227 5.17 -6.40 -5.65
N ALA A 228 4.39 -6.89 -4.68
CA ALA A 228 4.16 -8.32 -4.51
C ALA A 228 3.33 -8.93 -5.65
N VAL A 229 2.30 -8.21 -6.10
CA VAL A 229 1.44 -8.61 -7.22
C VAL A 229 2.24 -8.64 -8.53
N ASN A 230 2.98 -7.59 -8.86
CA ASN A 230 3.83 -7.55 -10.06
C ASN A 230 4.85 -8.70 -10.06
N PHE A 231 5.53 -8.93 -8.93
CA PHE A 231 6.46 -10.04 -8.79
C PHE A 231 5.79 -11.39 -9.04
N LYS A 232 4.64 -11.64 -8.42
CA LYS A 232 3.93 -12.92 -8.55
C LYS A 232 3.35 -13.10 -9.96
N LEU A 233 2.79 -12.06 -10.58
CA LEU A 233 2.32 -12.10 -11.97
C LEU A 233 3.45 -12.38 -12.95
N CYS A 234 4.63 -11.77 -12.76
CA CYS A 234 5.82 -12.10 -13.54
C CYS A 234 6.19 -13.58 -13.39
N LEU A 235 6.21 -14.09 -12.16
CA LEU A 235 6.55 -15.48 -11.89
C LEU A 235 5.58 -16.46 -12.57
N GLU A 236 4.27 -16.23 -12.46
CA GLU A 236 3.23 -17.07 -13.10
C GLU A 236 3.34 -17.07 -14.64
N LYS A 237 3.85 -15.97 -15.24
CA LYS A 237 4.05 -15.85 -16.69
C LYS A 237 5.45 -16.21 -17.17
N GLY A 238 6.38 -16.56 -16.27
CA GLY A 238 7.78 -16.85 -16.61
C GLY A 238 8.58 -15.62 -17.06
N TYR A 239 8.30 -14.44 -16.51
CA TYR A 239 9.06 -13.21 -16.75
C TYR A 239 10.07 -12.94 -15.64
N THR A 240 11.20 -12.35 -15.99
CA THR A 240 12.20 -11.90 -15.01
C THR A 240 11.72 -10.62 -14.32
N TYR A 241 11.75 -10.59 -12.98
CA TYR A 241 11.43 -9.42 -12.17
C TYR A 241 12.67 -8.97 -11.37
N PRO A 242 12.96 -7.66 -11.27
CA PRO A 242 12.26 -6.53 -11.88
C PRO A 242 12.54 -6.38 -13.39
N PRO A 243 11.61 -5.81 -14.18
CA PRO A 243 11.83 -5.56 -15.61
C PRO A 243 13.00 -4.61 -15.85
N THR A 244 13.75 -4.81 -16.94
CA THR A 244 14.92 -3.98 -17.25
C THR A 244 14.49 -2.67 -17.90
N LEU A 245 14.97 -1.54 -17.36
CA LEU A 245 14.70 -0.23 -17.91
C LEU A 245 15.70 0.09 -19.03
N VAL A 246 15.21 0.28 -20.26
CA VAL A 246 16.05 0.71 -21.37
C VAL A 246 16.29 2.21 -21.27
N LYS A 247 17.47 2.61 -20.76
CA LYS A 247 17.83 4.02 -20.49
C LYS A 247 17.56 4.97 -21.66
N ARG A 248 17.80 4.53 -22.91
CA ARG A 248 17.53 5.33 -24.12
C ARG A 248 16.03 5.67 -24.25
N ARG A 249 15.16 4.67 -24.05
CA ARG A 249 13.71 4.82 -24.11
C ARG A 249 13.20 5.62 -22.91
N ALA A 250 13.75 5.38 -21.73
CA ALA A 250 13.41 6.17 -20.54
C ALA A 250 13.69 7.67 -20.73
N LYS A 251 14.83 8.02 -21.35
CA LYS A 251 15.15 9.42 -21.72
C LYS A 251 14.20 10.02 -22.75
N ALA A 252 13.63 9.20 -23.63
CA ALA A 252 12.65 9.63 -24.61
C ALA A 252 11.23 9.81 -24.04
N GLY A 253 11.00 9.54 -22.74
CA GLY A 253 9.72 9.81 -22.10
C GLY A 253 8.59 8.84 -22.47
N VAL A 254 8.89 7.68 -23.07
CA VAL A 254 7.88 6.71 -23.56
C VAL A 254 7.15 5.92 -22.45
N GLY A 255 7.25 6.35 -21.19
CA GLY A 255 6.53 5.78 -20.05
C GLY A 255 6.75 4.27 -19.90
N PHE A 256 5.66 3.50 -19.94
CA PHE A 256 5.66 2.04 -19.77
C PHE A 256 6.40 1.29 -20.90
N LEU A 257 6.50 1.83 -22.11
CA LEU A 257 7.21 1.19 -23.24
C LEU A 257 8.74 1.20 -23.07
N ALA A 258 9.26 1.92 -22.08
CA ALA A 258 10.67 1.92 -21.74
C ALA A 258 11.11 0.63 -21.01
N TYR A 259 10.16 -0.15 -20.48
CA TYR A 259 10.43 -1.38 -19.77
C TYR A 259 10.52 -2.55 -20.75
N HIS A 260 11.64 -3.26 -20.71
CA HIS A 260 11.85 -4.47 -21.48
C HIS A 260 11.66 -5.68 -20.56
N ILE A 261 10.64 -6.49 -20.88
CA ILE A 261 10.31 -7.70 -20.12
C ILE A 261 10.98 -8.89 -20.82
N THR A 262 12.00 -9.46 -20.18
CA THR A 262 12.66 -10.70 -20.64
C THR A 262 11.93 -11.92 -20.08
N MET A 263 11.86 -12.98 -20.87
CA MET A 263 11.39 -14.29 -20.39
C MET A 263 12.53 -15.05 -19.75
N THR A 264 12.24 -15.75 -18.65
CA THR A 264 13.18 -16.70 -18.04
C THR A 264 13.36 -17.93 -18.93
N ALA A 265 14.47 -18.67 -18.75
CA ALA A 265 14.74 -19.89 -19.52
C ALA A 265 13.60 -20.91 -19.38
N ASP A 266 13.06 -21.08 -18.16
CA ASP A 266 11.92 -21.96 -17.88
C ASP A 266 10.61 -21.48 -18.56
N GLY A 267 10.42 -20.17 -18.65
CA GLY A 267 9.25 -19.57 -19.33
C GLY A 267 9.27 -19.75 -20.85
N LYS A 268 10.45 -19.92 -21.46
CA LYS A 268 10.57 -20.24 -22.89
C LYS A 268 10.14 -21.68 -23.19
N GLY A 269 10.43 -22.63 -22.30
CA GLY A 269 10.02 -24.03 -22.43
C GLY A 269 8.50 -24.21 -22.37
N ASN A 270 7.83 -23.59 -21.40
CA ASN A 270 6.36 -23.68 -21.26
C ASN A 270 5.60 -23.03 -22.44
N ARG A 271 6.16 -21.99 -23.06
CA ARG A 271 5.57 -21.37 -24.26
C ARG A 271 5.70 -22.24 -25.51
N GLN A 272 6.83 -22.93 -25.66
CA GLN A 272 7.03 -23.86 -26.77
C GLN A 272 6.11 -25.08 -26.65
N GLN A 273 5.87 -25.59 -25.44
CA GLN A 273 4.90 -26.67 -25.21
C GLN A 273 3.45 -26.23 -25.46
N GLN A 274 3.07 -25.00 -25.07
CA GLN A 274 1.73 -24.47 -25.36
C GLN A 274 1.50 -24.20 -26.85
N GLN A 275 2.54 -23.83 -27.59
CA GLN A 275 2.46 -23.67 -29.05
C GLN A 275 2.37 -25.02 -29.77
N GLN A 276 3.14 -26.03 -29.34
CA GLN A 276 3.06 -27.39 -29.90
C GLN A 276 1.70 -28.05 -29.64
N GLN A 277 1.10 -27.88 -28.46
CA GLN A 277 -0.25 -28.40 -28.18
C GLN A 277 -1.38 -27.67 -28.92
N GLN A 278 -1.15 -26.44 -29.38
CA GLN A 278 -2.10 -25.72 -30.24
C GLN A 278 -1.96 -26.11 -31.71
N GLU A 279 -0.76 -26.46 -32.15
CA GLU A 279 -0.49 -26.95 -33.52
C GLU A 279 -0.86 -28.43 -33.72
N GLU A 280 -0.86 -29.26 -32.67
CA GLU A 280 -1.32 -30.67 -32.73
C GLU A 280 -2.85 -30.83 -32.55
N GLY A 281 -3.57 -29.74 -32.29
CA GLY A 281 -5.02 -29.71 -32.07
C GLY A 281 -5.86 -29.12 -33.22
N GLU A 282 -5.21 -28.71 -34.31
CA GLU A 282 -5.83 -28.40 -35.62
C GLU A 282 -5.62 -29.57 -36.59
#